data_AF-A0A7V7BNU8-F1
#
_entry.id   AF-A0A7V7BNU8-F1
#
_cell.length_a   1.000
_cell.length_b   1.000
_cell.length_c   1.000
_cell.angle_alpha   90.00
_cell.angle_beta   90.00
_cell.angle_gamma   90.00
#
_symmetry.space_group_name_H-M   'P 1'
#
loop_
_entity.id
_entity.type
_entity.pdbx_description
1 polymer ?
#
loop_
_entity_poly.entity_id
_entity_poly.type
_entity_poly.pdbx_seq_one_letter_code
_entity_poly.pdbx_strand_id
1 'polypeptide(L)'
;MMKTCVVLNGKTINVGEWDYQFVDVDGEQVAQNPIPDGAVIEERDFEYSEEFGWRETCFVPQPTEIEKLQQENADLAFNIMLVEGEAQTARQEVADLNFTLMINGVI
;
A
#
# COMPACT_ATOMS: atom_id res chain seq x y z
N MET A 1 -10.07 19.61 1.11
CA MET A 1 -9.98 20.65 2.16
C MET A 1 -9.45 20.07 3.46
N MET A 2 -8.49 20.78 4.07
CA MET A 2 -7.94 20.36 5.36
C MET A 2 -9.01 20.44 6.48
N LYS A 3 -9.16 19.36 7.24
CA LYS A 3 -10.03 19.31 8.43
C LYS A 3 -9.33 18.56 9.56
N THR A 4 -9.56 19.02 10.79
CA THR A 4 -9.32 18.24 12.00
C THR A 4 -10.14 16.95 11.95
N CYS A 5 -9.52 15.82 12.29
CA CYS A 5 -10.20 14.55 12.40
C CYS A 5 -9.63 13.73 13.56
N VAL A 6 -10.38 12.73 14.00
CA VAL A 6 -9.93 11.74 14.97
C VAL A 6 -9.63 10.43 14.23
N VAL A 7 -8.43 9.92 14.44
CA VAL A 7 -7.89 8.75 13.76
C VAL A 7 -7.55 7.68 14.78
N LEU A 8 -8.04 6.46 14.57
CA LEU A 8 -7.71 5.30 15.37
C LEU A 8 -7.19 4.19 14.46
N ASN A 9 -6.00 3.65 14.75
CA ASN A 9 -5.35 2.60 13.94
C ASN A 9 -5.24 2.97 12.45
N GLY A 10 -4.91 4.24 12.17
CA GLY A 10 -4.76 4.77 10.80
C GLY A 10 -6.08 5.03 10.07
N LYS A 11 -7.24 4.73 10.67
CA LYS A 11 -8.57 4.98 10.09
C LYS A 11 -9.22 6.19 10.74
N THR A 12 -9.77 7.07 9.90
CA THR A 12 -10.60 8.19 10.34
C THR A 12 -11.90 7.65 10.95
N ILE A 13 -12.13 7.96 12.23
CA ILE A 13 -13.35 7.58 12.97
C ILE A 13 -14.30 8.75 13.20
N ASN A 14 -13.80 9.99 13.11
CA ASN A 14 -14.60 11.21 13.18
C ASN A 14 -13.96 12.28 12.29
N VAL A 15 -14.78 12.97 11.49
CA VAL A 15 -14.37 14.13 10.69
C VAL A 15 -14.89 15.39 11.37
N GLY A 16 -13.97 16.21 11.88
CA GLY A 16 -14.27 17.36 12.72
C GLY A 16 -13.73 17.19 14.13
N GLU A 17 -14.07 18.14 14.99
CA GLU A 17 -13.78 18.06 16.42
C GLU A 17 -14.57 16.93 17.08
N TRP A 18 -13.99 16.33 18.11
CA TRP A 18 -14.68 15.31 18.88
C TRP A 18 -15.82 15.93 19.69
N ASP A 19 -17.05 15.49 19.42
CA ASP A 19 -18.24 15.99 20.10
C ASP A 19 -18.41 15.30 21.46
N TYR A 20 -17.77 15.86 22.48
CA TYR A 20 -17.83 15.32 23.84
C TYR A 20 -19.23 15.47 24.44
N GLN A 21 -19.76 14.36 24.93
CA GLN A 21 -20.99 14.26 25.70
C GLN A 21 -20.60 14.08 27.16
N PHE A 22 -20.96 15.05 28.00
CA PHE A 22 -20.66 15.03 29.43
C PHE A 22 -21.90 14.72 30.25
N VAL A 23 -21.71 13.98 31.34
CA VAL A 23 -22.71 13.75 32.38
C VAL A 23 -22.14 14.18 33.73
N ASP A 24 -23.00 14.71 34.59
CA ASP A 24 -22.63 15.04 35.97
C ASP A 24 -22.71 13.77 36.83
N VAL A 25 -21.58 13.39 37.42
CA VAL A 25 -21.48 12.27 38.35
C VAL A 25 -20.83 12.81 39.63
N ASP A 26 -21.60 12.83 40.71
CA ASP A 26 -21.16 13.32 42.03
C ASP A 26 -20.57 14.75 42.02
N GLY A 27 -21.03 15.63 41.12
CA GLY A 27 -20.57 17.01 40.98
C GLY A 27 -19.36 17.19 40.05
N GLU A 28 -18.89 16.12 39.39
CA GLU A 28 -17.85 16.16 38.38
C GLU A 28 -18.41 15.87 36.98
N GLN A 29 -17.95 16.62 35.97
CA GLN A 29 -18.31 16.34 34.57
C GLN A 29 -17.44 15.22 34.01
N VAL A 30 -18.06 14.08 33.72
CA VAL A 30 -17.40 12.91 33.13
C VAL A 30 -17.84 12.77 31.68
N ALA A 31 -16.88 12.63 30.76
CA ALA A 31 -17.16 12.35 29.37
C ALA A 31 -17.74 10.92 29.22
N GLN A 32 -18.94 10.82 28.67
CA GLN A 32 -19.61 9.54 28.39
C GLN A 32 -19.05 8.86 27.13
N ASN A 33 -18.51 9.66 26.20
CA ASN A 33 -17.84 9.22 24.98
C ASN A 33 -16.40 9.78 24.93
N PRO A 34 -15.50 9.38 25.83
CA PRO A 34 -14.11 9.80 25.74
C PRO A 34 -13.51 9.37 24.40
N ILE A 35 -12.50 10.10 23.93
CA ILE A 35 -11.72 9.68 22.77
C ILE A 35 -11.13 8.29 23.06
N PRO A 36 -11.29 7.30 22.16
CA PRO A 36 -10.76 5.96 22.38
C PRO A 36 -9.25 5.97 22.60
N ASP A 37 -8.75 5.10 23.48
CA ASP A 37 -7.33 4.94 23.72
C ASP A 37 -6.57 4.64 22.41
N GLY A 38 -5.48 5.36 22.19
CA GLY A 38 -4.66 5.24 20.98
C GLY A 38 -5.20 6.00 19.77
N ALA A 39 -6.33 6.70 19.89
CA ALA A 39 -6.76 7.63 18.87
C ALA A 39 -5.96 8.94 18.95
N VAL A 40 -5.70 9.55 17.79
CA VAL A 40 -4.98 10.81 17.65
C VAL A 40 -5.86 11.84 16.93
N ILE A 41 -5.68 13.11 17.29
CA ILE A 41 -6.31 14.24 16.61
C ILE A 41 -5.26 14.82 15.66
N GLU A 42 -5.57 14.88 14.37
CA GLU A 42 -4.69 15.45 13.36
C GLU A 42 -5.48 16.15 12.25
N GLU A 43 -4.79 16.88 11.39
CA GLU A 43 -5.39 17.51 10.22
C GLU A 43 -5.17 16.64 8.99
N ARG A 44 -6.25 16.29 8.28
CA ARG A 44 -6.19 15.56 7.01
C ARG A 44 -7.01 16.26 5.93
N ASP A 45 -6.69 15.96 4.67
CA ASP A 45 -7.41 16.50 3.53
C ASP A 45 -8.69 15.69 3.29
N PHE A 46 -9.83 16.38 3.20
CA PHE A 46 -11.16 15.80 2.93
C PHE A 46 -11.86 16.50 1.77
N GLU A 47 -12.57 15.74 0.95
CA GLU A 47 -13.45 16.20 -0.10
C GLU A 47 -14.91 15.90 0.28
N TYR A 48 -15.81 16.82 -0.04
CA TYR A 48 -17.24 16.61 0.13
C TYR A 48 -17.85 16.25 -1.22
N SER A 49 -18.64 15.17 -1.27
CA SER A 49 -19.52 14.87 -2.39
C SER A 49 -20.98 14.74 -1.92
N GLU A 50 -21.92 15.12 -2.78
CA GLU A 50 -23.35 15.01 -2.45
C GLU A 50 -23.81 13.54 -2.31
N GLU A 51 -23.17 12.62 -3.04
CA GLU A 51 -23.51 11.21 -3.02
C GLU A 51 -23.02 10.49 -1.75
N PHE A 52 -21.90 10.93 -1.17
CA PHE A 52 -21.21 10.17 -0.13
C PHE A 52 -20.73 10.97 1.09
N GLY A 53 -20.98 12.27 1.13
CA GLY A 53 -20.54 13.15 2.21
C GLY A 53 -19.03 13.41 2.21
N TRP A 54 -18.45 13.62 3.39
CA TRP A 54 -17.02 13.87 3.57
C TRP A 54 -16.19 12.59 3.40
N ARG A 55 -15.17 12.64 2.54
CA ARG A 55 -14.21 11.57 2.28
C ARG A 55 -12.79 12.08 2.31
N GLU A 56 -11.85 11.30 2.81
CA GLU A 56 -10.44 11.70 2.88
C GLU A 56 -9.83 11.76 1.46
N THR A 57 -9.34 12.92 1.04
CA THR A 57 -8.79 13.19 -0.31
C THR A 57 -7.45 12.50 -0.55
N CYS A 58 -6.74 12.15 0.52
CA CYS A 58 -5.47 11.41 0.48
C CYS A 58 -5.61 9.91 0.73
N PHE A 59 -6.74 9.30 0.40
CA PHE A 59 -6.82 7.84 0.28
C PHE A 59 -6.00 7.40 -0.93
N VAL A 60 -4.71 7.14 -0.75
CA VAL A 60 -4.00 6.21 -1.64
C VAL A 60 -4.61 4.84 -1.30
N PRO A 61 -5.42 4.23 -2.18
CA PRO A 61 -5.89 2.87 -1.92
C PRO A 61 -4.66 2.02 -1.67
N GLN A 62 -4.57 1.43 -0.47
CA GLN A 62 -3.57 0.39 -0.28
C GLN A 62 -3.92 -0.71 -1.28
N PRO A 63 -2.96 -1.14 -2.12
CA PRO A 63 -3.23 -2.18 -3.09
C PRO A 63 -3.81 -3.38 -2.35
N THR A 64 -4.95 -3.86 -2.84
CA THR A 64 -5.56 -5.09 -2.40
C THR A 64 -4.53 -6.22 -2.45
N GLU A 65 -4.74 -7.30 -1.70
CA GLU A 65 -3.84 -8.47 -1.78
C GLU A 65 -3.68 -8.96 -3.23
N ILE A 66 -4.75 -8.87 -4.03
CA ILE A 66 -4.73 -9.21 -5.45
C ILE A 66 -3.81 -8.28 -6.24
N GLU A 67 -3.90 -6.97 -6.04
CA GLU A 67 -3.05 -5.99 -6.73
C GLU A 67 -1.57 -6.14 -6.33
N LYS A 68 -1.30 -6.42 -5.04
CA LYS A 68 0.06 -6.73 -4.58
C LYS A 68 0.62 -7.97 -5.26
N LEU A 69 -0.16 -9.05 -5.32
CA LEU A 69 0.23 -10.29 -5.99
C LEU A 69 0.41 -10.10 -7.51
N GLN A 70 -0.41 -9.26 -8.14
CA GLN A 70 -0.25 -8.93 -9.56
C GLN A 70 1.05 -8.17 -9.81
N GLN A 71 1.41 -7.22 -8.95
CA GLN A 71 2.68 -6.52 -9.03
C GLN A 71 3.86 -7.48 -8.83
N GLU A 72 3.82 -8.32 -7.79
CA GLU A 72 4.86 -9.33 -7.53
C GLU A 72 5.01 -10.30 -8.72
N ASN A 73 3.90 -10.73 -9.33
CA ASN A 73 3.94 -11.57 -10.52
C ASN A 73 4.54 -10.86 -11.73
N ALA A 74 4.27 -9.58 -11.92
CA ALA A 74 4.86 -8.79 -13.00
C ALA A 74 6.39 -8.66 -12.82
N ASP A 75 6.84 -8.39 -11.59
CA ASP A 75 8.26 -8.27 -11.26
C ASP A 75 8.98 -9.62 -11.43
N LEU A 76 8.35 -10.72 -10.99
CA LEU A 76 8.87 -12.07 -11.20
C LEU A 76 8.94 -12.43 -12.68
N ALA A 77 7.92 -12.10 -13.48
CA ALA A 77 7.92 -12.35 -14.91
C ALA A 77 9.04 -11.59 -15.62
N PHE A 78 9.30 -10.34 -15.23
CA PHE A 78 10.43 -9.57 -15.76
C PHE A 78 11.79 -10.20 -15.42
N ASN A 79 11.96 -10.66 -14.17
CA ASN A 79 13.20 -11.33 -13.74
C ASN A 79 13.41 -12.66 -14.48
N ILE A 80 12.35 -13.44 -14.68
CA ILE A 80 12.40 -14.68 -15.47
C ILE A 80 12.84 -14.37 -16.90
N MET A 81 12.24 -13.36 -17.54
CA MET A 81 12.60 -12.94 -18.89
C MET A 81 14.09 -12.58 -19.01
N LEU A 82 14.62 -11.85 -18.03
CA LEU A 82 16.04 -11.47 -18.01
C LEU A 82 16.94 -12.71 -17.95
N VAL A 83 16.66 -13.62 -17.00
CA VAL A 83 17.44 -14.84 -16.79
C VAL A 83 17.34 -15.79 -18.00
N GLU A 84 16.18 -15.92 -18.61
CA GLU A 84 15.99 -16.72 -19.83
C GLU A 84 16.81 -16.16 -21.00
N GLY A 85 16.86 -14.83 -21.14
CA GLY A 85 17.71 -14.16 -22.13
C GLY A 85 19.18 -14.49 -21.92
N GLU A 86 19.70 -14.35 -20.70
CA GLU A 86 21.08 -14.70 -20.35
C GLU A 86 21.38 -16.18 -20.63
N ALA A 87 20.46 -17.07 -20.24
CA ALA A 87 20.59 -18.50 -20.48
C ALA A 87 20.61 -18.83 -21.98
N GLN A 88 19.84 -18.11 -22.80
CA GLN A 88 19.83 -18.29 -24.25
C GLN A 88 21.13 -17.81 -24.89
N THR A 89 21.68 -16.68 -24.46
CA THR A 89 23.00 -16.21 -24.90
C THR A 89 24.09 -17.22 -24.54
N ALA A 90 24.12 -17.70 -23.29
CA ALA A 90 25.11 -18.69 -22.86
C ALA A 90 24.99 -20.01 -23.66
N ARG A 91 23.77 -20.45 -23.97
CA ARG A 91 23.56 -21.64 -24.83
C ARG A 91 24.10 -21.43 -26.24
N GLN A 92 23.94 -20.24 -26.81
CA GLN A 92 24.49 -19.92 -28.13
C GLN A 92 26.03 -19.94 -28.10
N GLU A 93 26.64 -19.32 -27.10
CA GLU A 93 28.10 -19.30 -26.94
C GLU A 93 28.68 -20.72 -26.81
N VAL A 94 28.03 -21.59 -26.03
CA VAL A 94 28.43 -23.00 -25.92
C VAL A 94 28.28 -23.74 -27.25
N ALA A 95 27.21 -23.49 -28.01
CA ALA A 95 27.01 -24.09 -29.33
C ALA A 95 28.10 -23.64 -30.33
N ASP A 96 28.43 -22.35 -30.33
CA ASP A 96 29.46 -21.75 -31.19
C ASP A 96 30.86 -22.29 -30.85
N LEU A 97 31.16 -22.45 -29.56
CA LEU A 97 32.40 -23.09 -29.09
C LEU A 97 32.47 -24.56 -29.52
N ASN A 98 31.41 -25.34 -29.31
CA ASN A 98 31.37 -26.74 -29.72
C ASN A 98 31.55 -26.90 -31.24
N PHE A 99 30.91 -26.04 -32.03
CA PHE A 99 31.08 -26.04 -33.48
C PHE A 99 32.52 -25.72 -33.90
N THR A 100 33.14 -24.73 -33.24
CA THR A 100 34.53 -24.37 -33.47
C THR A 100 35.49 -25.52 -33.14
N LEU A 101 35.26 -26.24 -32.05
CA LEU A 101 36.08 -27.37 -31.65
C LEU A 101 35.93 -28.56 -32.62
N MET A 102 34.74 -28.82 -33.15
CA MET A 102 34.51 -29.84 -34.19
C MET A 102 35.25 -29.52 -35.49
N ILE A 103 35.23 -28.26 -35.95
CA ILE A 103 35.97 -27.84 -37.16
C ILE A 103 37.48 -28.02 -36.97
N ASN A 104 37.99 -27.72 -35.78
CA ASN A 104 39.41 -27.81 -35.46
C ASN A 104 39.87 -29.25 -35.11
N GLY A 105 38.97 -30.24 -35.12
CA GLY A 105 39.29 -31.65 -34.87
C GLY A 105 39.74 -31.95 -33.44
N VAL A 106 39.35 -31.12 -32.47
CA VAL A 106 39.70 -31.28 -31.05
C VAL A 106 38.74 -32.26 -30.35
N ILE A 107 37.51 -32.34 -30.83
CA ILE A 107 36.46 -33.30 -30.45
C ILE A 107 35.71 -33.75 -31.70
#